data_AF-A0A7C3B577-F1
#
_entry.id   AF-A0A7C3B577-F1
#
_cell.length_a   1.000
_cell.length_b   1.000
_cell.length_c   1.000
_cell.angle_alpha   90.00
_cell.angle_beta   90.00
_cell.angle_gamma   90.00
#
_symmetry.space_group_name_H-M   'P 1'
#
loop_
_entity.id
_entity.type
_entity.pdbx_description
1 polymer ?
#
loop_
_entity_poly.entity_id
_entity_poly.type
_entity_poly.pdbx_seq_one_letter_code
_entity_poly.pdbx_strand_id
1 'polypeptide(L)'
;MIVRNQKKRVNIMLDESQRVFLARISKERGISASEFIRGLIEERKKREQEARLEKAAGTLAKEYRQNEELTAFTALDGEDML
;
A
#
# COMPACT_ATOMS: atom_id res chain seq x y z
N MET A 1 9.91 2.86 19.45
CA MET A 1 9.47 1.48 19.71
C MET A 1 10.32 0.55 18.86
N ILE A 2 11.27 -0.19 19.46
CA ILE A 2 12.14 -1.11 18.70
C ILE A 2 11.28 -2.32 18.33
N VAL A 3 10.80 -2.38 17.09
CA VAL A 3 10.11 -3.56 16.58
C VAL A 3 11.16 -4.65 16.42
N ARG A 4 11.32 -5.50 17.45
CA ARG A 4 12.12 -6.72 17.33
C ARG A 4 11.61 -7.50 16.12
N ASN A 5 12.52 -7.94 15.26
CA ASN A 5 12.23 -8.72 14.05
C ASN A 5 11.70 -10.12 14.42
N GLN A 6 10.52 -10.20 15.04
CA GLN A 6 9.89 -11.45 15.43
C GLN A 6 9.09 -12.01 14.27
N LYS A 7 9.69 -12.96 13.56
CA LYS A 7 8.98 -13.77 12.57
C LYS A 7 8.06 -14.75 13.31
N LYS A 8 6.76 -14.72 13.00
CA LYS A 8 5.79 -15.72 13.47
C LYS A 8 5.53 -16.74 12.38
N ARG A 9 5.45 -18.02 12.76
CA ARG A 9 5.06 -19.10 11.83
C ARG A 9 3.56 -19.03 11.59
N VAL A 10 3.17 -19.15 10.32
CA VAL A 10 1.78 -19.24 9.90
C VAL A 10 1.64 -20.52 9.10
N ASN A 11 0.61 -21.30 9.41
CA ASN A 11 0.21 -22.46 8.60
C ASN A 11 -0.97 -22.03 7.73
N ILE A 12 -0.86 -22.26 6.42
CA ILE A 12 -1.87 -21.87 5.44
C ILE A 12 -2.30 -23.14 4.71
N MET A 13 -3.61 -23.39 4.65
CA MET A 13 -4.16 -24.43 3.80
C MET A 13 -4.35 -23.86 2.40
N LEU A 14 -3.85 -24.59 1.41
CA LEU A 14 -3.95 -24.25 -0.01
C LEU A 14 -4.65 -25.38 -0.73
N ASP A 15 -5.48 -25.04 -1.71
CA ASP A 15 -6.00 -26.04 -2.63
C ASP A 15 -4.88 -26.55 -3.57
N GLU A 16 -5.18 -27.63 -4.30
CA GLU A 16 -4.17 -28.25 -5.16
C GLU A 16 -3.72 -27.32 -6.30
N SER A 17 -4.63 -26.51 -6.84
CA SER A 17 -4.29 -25.56 -7.91
C SER A 17 -3.32 -24.49 -7.42
N GLN A 18 -3.53 -23.99 -6.19
CA GLN A 18 -2.66 -23.03 -5.52
C GLN A 18 -1.31 -23.64 -5.19
N ARG A 19 -1.25 -24.91 -4.73
CA ARG A 19 0.01 -25.62 -4.49
C ARG A 19 0.82 -25.77 -5.77
N VAL A 20 0.20 -26.21 -6.86
CA VAL A 20 0.85 -26.38 -8.16
C VAL A 20 1.39 -25.04 -8.67
N PHE A 21 0.58 -23.99 -8.60
CA PHE A 21 1.00 -22.64 -8.97
C PHE A 21 2.20 -22.17 -8.14
N LEU A 22 2.12 -22.32 -6.81
CA LEU A 22 3.15 -21.88 -5.89
C LEU A 22 4.47 -22.63 -6.12
N ALA A 23 4.42 -23.93 -6.34
CA ALA A 23 5.60 -24.74 -6.65
C ALA A 23 6.25 -24.29 -7.97
N ARG A 24 5.44 -24.09 -9.02
CA ARG A 24 5.92 -23.63 -10.33
C ARG A 24 6.60 -22.27 -10.23
N ILE A 25 5.93 -21.26 -9.67
CA ILE A 25 6.47 -19.89 -9.61
C ILE A 25 7.70 -19.78 -8.71
N SER A 26 7.73 -20.55 -7.62
CA SER A 26 8.89 -20.62 -6.72
C SER A 26 10.11 -21.18 -7.46
N LYS A 27 9.91 -22.24 -8.26
CA LYS A 27 10.96 -22.83 -9.09
C LYS A 27 11.43 -21.88 -10.19
N GLU A 28 10.52 -21.25 -10.93
CA GLU A 28 10.84 -20.29 -11.99
C GLU A 28 11.67 -19.10 -11.48
N ARG A 29 11.40 -18.66 -10.24
CA ARG A 29 12.08 -17.50 -9.65
C ARG A 29 13.28 -17.85 -8.76
N GLY A 30 13.54 -19.14 -8.52
CA GLY A 30 14.61 -19.58 -7.63
C GLY A 30 14.44 -19.17 -6.16
N ILE A 31 13.19 -18.96 -5.71
CA ILE A 31 12.87 -18.51 -4.34
C ILE A 31 12.03 -19.56 -3.60
N SER A 32 11.99 -19.48 -2.28
CA SER A 32 11.12 -20.36 -1.49
C SER A 32 9.65 -19.95 -1.58
N ALA A 33 8.74 -20.92 -1.39
CA ALA A 33 7.31 -20.66 -1.28
C ALA A 33 6.97 -19.61 -0.20
N SER A 34 7.62 -19.70 0.97
CA SER A 34 7.44 -18.71 2.04
C SER A 34 7.97 -17.33 1.70
N GLU A 35 8.97 -17.23 0.83
CA GLU A 35 9.47 -15.95 0.33
C GLU A 35 8.50 -15.33 -0.69
N PHE A 36 7.99 -16.13 -1.62
CA PHE A 36 6.97 -15.68 -2.56
C PHE A 36 5.71 -15.17 -1.83
N ILE A 37 5.20 -15.92 -0.86
CA ILE A 37 4.03 -15.50 -0.07
C ILE A 37 4.32 -14.23 0.75
N ARG A 38 5.51 -14.10 1.34
CA ARG A 38 5.90 -12.85 2.03
C ARG A 38 5.94 -11.67 1.06
N GLY A 39 6.49 -11.86 -0.14
CA GLY A 39 6.49 -10.84 -1.19
C GLY A 39 5.09 -10.38 -1.58
N LEU A 40 4.16 -11.31 -1.79
CA LEU A 40 2.76 -11.00 -2.06
C LEU A 40 2.10 -10.19 -0.94
N ILE A 41 2.40 -10.52 0.32
CA ILE A 41 1.88 -9.77 1.47
C ILE A 41 2.39 -8.33 1.47
N GLU A 42 3.68 -8.11 1.22
CA GLU A 42 4.27 -6.76 1.17
C GLU A 42 3.74 -5.95 -0.01
N GLU A 43 3.59 -6.57 -1.19
CA GLU A 43 2.98 -5.94 -2.36
C GLU A 43 1.54 -5.49 -2.05
N ARG A 44 0.75 -6.35 -1.40
CA ARG A 44 -0.62 -6.02 -1.02
C ARG A 44 -0.68 -4.88 0.00
N LYS A 45 0.20 -4.88 1.01
CA LYS A 45 0.29 -3.78 1.99
C LYS A 45 0.56 -2.44 1.30
N LYS A 46 1.50 -2.41 0.36
CA LYS A 46 1.83 -1.20 -0.39
C LYS A 46 0.61 -0.67 -1.16
N ARG A 47 -0.08 -1.54 -1.90
CA ARG A 47 -1.30 -1.16 -2.62
C ARG A 47 -2.42 -0.65 -1.72
N GLU A 48 -2.61 -1.27 -0.55
CA GLU A 48 -3.60 -0.78 0.41
C GLU A 48 -3.25 0.59 0.99
N GLN A 49 -1.96 0.84 1.23
CA GLN A 49 -1.50 2.14 1.68
C GLN A 49 -1.72 3.21 0.60
N GLU A 50 -1.38 2.91 -0.65
CA GLU A 50 -1.63 3.80 -1.80
C GLU A 50 -3.12 4.12 -1.94
N ALA A 51 -4.00 3.10 -1.90
CA ALA A 51 -5.44 3.30 -1.99
C ALA A 51 -6.01 4.14 -0.82
N ARG A 52 -5.45 3.99 0.39
CA ARG A 52 -5.84 4.83 1.54
C ARG A 52 -5.45 6.29 1.34
N LEU A 53 -4.24 6.54 0.82
CA LEU A 53 -3.77 7.89 0.52
C LEU A 53 -4.60 8.53 -0.60
N GLU A 54 -4.90 7.78 -1.66
CA GLU A 54 -5.75 8.24 -2.75
C GLU A 54 -7.15 8.63 -2.24
N LYS A 55 -7.76 7.80 -1.39
CA LYS A 55 -9.04 8.10 -0.77
C LYS A 55 -8.97 9.37 0.09
N ALA A 56 -7.94 9.50 0.92
CA ALA A 56 -7.76 10.66 1.78
C ALA A 56 -7.55 11.95 0.96
N ALA A 57 -6.72 11.90 -0.08
CA ALA A 57 -6.50 13.00 -1.00
C ALA A 57 -7.79 13.40 -1.73
N GLY A 58 -8.59 12.42 -2.17
CA GLY A 58 -9.91 12.68 -2.75
C GLY A 58 -10.88 13.35 -1.79
N THR A 59 -10.90 12.93 -0.52
CA THR A 59 -11.70 13.58 0.52
C THR A 59 -11.26 15.01 0.77
N LEU A 60 -9.95 15.25 0.93
CA LEU A 60 -9.40 16.59 1.12
C LEU A 60 -9.69 17.49 -0.08
N ALA A 61 -9.44 17.03 -1.31
CA ALA A 61 -9.73 17.80 -2.51
C ALA A 61 -11.22 18.18 -2.62
N LYS A 62 -12.13 17.31 -2.17
CA LYS A 62 -13.56 17.62 -2.11
C LYS A 62 -13.85 18.72 -1.08
N GLU A 63 -13.26 18.65 0.11
CA GLU A 63 -13.45 19.68 1.16
C GLU A 63 -12.91 21.04 0.72
N TYR A 64 -11.73 21.08 0.11
CA TYR A 64 -11.13 22.31 -0.41
C TYR A 64 -11.95 22.94 -1.56
N ARG A 65 -12.68 22.13 -2.34
CA ARG A 65 -13.61 22.65 -3.37
C ARG A 65 -14.93 23.17 -2.81
N GLN A 66 -15.30 22.74 -1.60
CA GLN A 66 -16.59 23.02 -0.99
C GLN A 66 -16.53 24.07 0.12
N ASN A 67 -15.32 24.42 0.58
CA ASN A 67 -15.11 25.40 1.63
C ASN A 67 -14.07 26.43 1.19
N GLU A 68 -14.55 27.60 0.79
CA GLU A 68 -13.73 28.73 0.32
C GLU A 68 -12.79 29.29 1.40
N GLU A 69 -13.10 29.08 2.70
CA GLU A 69 -12.19 29.46 3.79
C GLU A 69 -10.90 28.64 3.79
N LEU A 70 -10.95 27.38 3.33
CA LEU A 70 -9.78 26.50 3.25
C LEU A 70 -8.82 26.88 2.10
N THR A 71 -9.29 27.67 1.14
CA THR A 71 -8.49 28.22 0.03
C THR A 71 -8.30 29.74 0.13
N ALA A 72 -8.77 30.37 1.21
CA ALA A 72 -8.76 31.83 1.36
C ALA A 72 -7.34 32.42 1.25
N PHE A 73 -6.31 31.69 1.69
CA PHE A 73 -4.92 32.10 1.61
C PHE A 73 -4.24 31.72 0.28
N THR A 74 -4.85 30.87 -0.56
CA THR A 74 -4.32 30.55 -1.90
C THR A 74 -4.36 31.77 -2.82
N ALA A 75 -5.25 32.72 -2.57
CA ALA A 75 -5.28 34.01 -3.27
C ALA A 75 -4.04 34.87 -2.99
N LEU A 76 -3.37 34.70 -1.84
CA LEU A 76 -2.16 35.43 -1.46
C LEU A 76 -0.87 34.79 -2.01
N ASP A 77 -0.90 33.49 -2.35
CA ASP A 77 0.23 32.80 -3.01
C ASP A 77 0.44 33.27 -4.47
N GLY A 78 -0.49 34.05 -5.03
CA GLY A 78 -0.40 34.67 -6.35
C GLY A 78 0.07 36.13 -6.34
N GLU A 79 0.29 36.73 -5.17
CA GLU A 79 0.99 38.01 -5.10
C GLU A 79 2.48 37.72 -5.24
N ASP A 80 3.02 37.96 -6.45
CA ASP A 80 4.45 38.04 -6.69
C ASP A 80 5.09 38.81 -5.52
N MET A 81 6.03 38.17 -4.83
CA MET A 81 6.89 38.85 -3.88
C MET A 81 7.70 39.92 -4.62
N LEU A 82 7.12 41.11 -4.76
CA LEU A 82 7.76 42.33 -5.25
C LEU A 82 8.69 42.91 -4.20
#